data_AF-A0A2I0UYB7-F1
#
_entry.id   AF-A0A2I0UYB7-F1
#
_cell.length_a   1.000
_cell.length_b   1.000
_cell.length_c   1.000
_cell.angle_alpha   90.00
_cell.angle_beta   90.00
_cell.angle_gamma   90.00
#
_symmetry.space_group_name_H-M   'P 1'
#
loop_
_entity.id
_entity.type
_entity.pdbx_description
1 polymer ?
#
loop_
_entity_poly.entity_id
_entity_poly.type
_entity_poly.pdbx_seq_one_letter_code
_entity_poly.pdbx_strand_id
1 'polypeptide(L)'
;MLTKSEVDALLALKPKCRLTTPEEKAQFFQKLQQRCPINKEMEDILLHRAQIEVFIHNAHPNQYSLQYGLHQNDYNVTNSYFFIL
;
A
#
# COMPACT_ATOMS: atom_id res chain seq x y z
N MET A 1 -6.47 26.07 15.39
CA MET A 1 -5.03 25.71 15.39
C MET A 1 -4.84 24.61 16.42
N LEU A 2 -4.11 23.54 16.09
CA LEU A 2 -3.76 22.51 17.06
C LEU A 2 -2.70 23.04 18.04
N THR A 3 -2.82 22.67 19.31
CA THR A 3 -1.82 22.92 20.35
C THR A 3 -0.62 21.97 20.17
N LYS A 4 0.53 22.34 20.73
CA LYS A 4 1.76 21.52 20.67
C LYS A 4 1.52 20.10 21.18
N SER A 5 0.82 19.96 22.31
CA SER A 5 0.46 18.67 22.90
C SER A 5 -0.45 17.82 22.00
N GLU A 6 -1.33 18.43 21.21
CA GLU A 6 -2.18 17.70 20.27
C GLU A 6 -1.37 17.23 19.04
N VAL A 7 -0.41 18.04 18.58
CA VAL A 7 0.52 17.63 17.52
C VAL A 7 1.41 16.46 18.00
N ASP A 8 1.96 16.56 19.20
CA ASP A 8 2.79 15.49 19.78
C ASP A 8 1.99 14.19 19.97
N ALA A 9 0.73 14.29 20.41
CA ALA A 9 -0.16 13.14 20.52
C ALA A 9 -0.47 12.49 19.16
N LEU A 10 -0.65 13.29 18.11
CA LEU A 10 -0.86 12.78 16.75
C LEU A 10 0.39 12.10 16.18
N LEU A 11 1.58 12.65 16.45
CA LEU A 11 2.86 12.06 16.03
C LEU A 11 3.20 10.78 16.80
N ALA A 12 2.73 10.66 18.05
CA ALA A 12 2.90 9.46 18.87
C ALA A 12 1.97 8.29 18.46
N LEU A 13 0.98 8.52 17.60
CA LEU A 13 0.11 7.45 17.11
C LEU A 13 0.91 6.44 16.30
N LYS A 14 0.77 5.17 16.67
CA LYS A 14 1.34 4.08 15.89
C LYS A 14 0.79 4.13 14.46
N PRO A 15 1.63 3.92 13.44
CA PRO A 15 1.16 3.85 12.06
C PRO A 15 0.05 2.81 11.94
N LYS A 16 -1.05 3.17 11.27
CA LYS A 16 -2.18 2.26 11.07
C LYS A 16 -1.83 1.11 10.13
N CYS A 17 -0.84 1.29 9.26
CA CYS A 17 -0.37 0.29 8.33
C CYS A 17 1.12 0.02 8.54
N ARG A 18 1.55 -1.20 8.24
CA ARG A 18 2.97 -1.59 8.20
C ARG A 18 3.33 -2.07 6.80
N LEU A 19 4.60 -1.93 6.43
CA LEU A 19 5.12 -2.52 5.20
C LEU A 19 5.08 -4.06 5.30
N THR A 20 4.72 -4.72 4.20
CA THR A 20 4.73 -6.19 4.10
C THR A 20 6.15 -6.74 4.07
N THR A 21 6.37 -7.92 4.63
CA THR A 21 7.58 -8.70 4.33
C THR A 21 7.56 -9.19 2.88
N PRO A 22 8.71 -9.62 2.30
CA PRO A 22 8.75 -10.19 0.95
C PRO A 22 7.79 -11.37 0.76
N GLU A 23 7.66 -12.24 1.76
CA GLU A 23 6.75 -13.40 1.74
C GLU A 23 5.29 -12.96 1.73
N GLU A 24 4.92 -11.99 2.59
CA GLU A 24 3.57 -11.45 2.65
C GLU A 24 3.19 -10.73 1.34
N LYS A 25 4.14 -9.98 0.77
CA LYS A 25 3.97 -9.34 -0.54
C LYS A 25 3.71 -10.38 -1.64
N ALA A 26 4.48 -11.47 -1.66
CA ALA A 26 4.28 -12.54 -2.63
C ALA A 26 2.90 -13.21 -2.46
N GLN A 27 2.49 -13.51 -1.23
CA GLN A 27 1.16 -14.06 -0.94
C GLN A 27 0.03 -13.10 -1.33
N PHE A 28 0.21 -11.80 -1.11
CA PHE A 28 -0.75 -10.78 -1.52
C PHE A 28 -0.98 -10.82 -3.04
N PHE A 29 0.09 -10.76 -3.84
CA PHE A 29 -0.05 -10.78 -5.31
C PHE A 29 -0.62 -12.11 -5.82
N GLN A 30 -0.33 -13.23 -5.15
CA GLN A 30 -0.95 -14.51 -5.48
C GLN A 30 -2.46 -14.49 -5.20
N LYS A 31 -2.89 -14.00 -4.03
CA LYS A 31 -4.33 -13.84 -3.70
C LYS A 31 -5.02 -12.88 -4.66
N LEU A 32 -4.35 -11.79 -5.01
CA LEU A 32 -4.83 -10.78 -5.93
C LEU A 32 -5.12 -11.39 -7.32
N GLN A 33 -4.20 -12.20 -7.85
CA GLN A 33 -4.40 -12.93 -9.12
C GLN A 33 -5.54 -13.96 -9.05
N GLN A 34 -5.74 -14.60 -7.90
CA GLN A 34 -6.77 -15.63 -7.75
C GLN A 34 -8.18 -15.05 -7.55
N ARG A 35 -8.30 -13.92 -6.87
CA ARG A 35 -9.58 -13.35 -6.45
C ARG A 35 -10.09 -12.24 -7.35
N CYS A 36 -9.21 -11.52 -8.05
CA CYS A 36 -9.61 -10.41 -8.91
C CYS A 36 -9.63 -10.83 -10.38
N PRO A 37 -10.68 -10.48 -11.14
CA PRO A 37 -10.69 -10.69 -12.59
C PRO A 37 -9.57 -9.86 -13.22
N ILE A 38 -8.84 -10.48 -14.16
CA ILE A 38 -7.76 -9.82 -14.90
C ILE A 38 -8.40 -8.77 -15.84
N ASN A 39 -8.27 -7.51 -15.46
CA ASN A 39 -8.57 -6.35 -16.30
C ASN A 39 -7.27 -5.59 -16.58
N LYS A 40 -7.31 -4.59 -17.48
CA LYS A 40 -6.11 -3.82 -17.85
C LYS A 40 -5.38 -3.18 -16.67
N GLU A 41 -6.11 -2.68 -15.67
CA GLU A 41 -5.53 -2.06 -14.48
C GLU A 41 -4.80 -3.10 -13.60
N MET A 42 -5.39 -4.29 -13.47
CA MET A 42 -4.79 -5.40 -12.73
C MET A 42 -3.58 -5.97 -13.45
N GLU A 43 -3.60 -6.05 -14.78
CA GLU A 43 -2.41 -6.42 -15.57
C GLU A 43 -1.26 -5.44 -15.33
N ASP A 44 -1.55 -4.14 -15.31
CA ASP A 44 -0.55 -3.10 -15.08
C ASP A 44 0.04 -3.15 -13.66
N ILE A 45 -0.80 -3.35 -12.65
CA ILE A 45 -0.37 -3.56 -11.25
C ILE A 45 0.52 -4.80 -11.14
N LEU A 46 0.16 -5.90 -11.81
CA LEU A 46 0.93 -7.14 -11.77
C LEU A 46 2.27 -7.02 -12.52
N LEU A 47 2.32 -6.25 -13.61
CA LEU A 47 3.54 -5.97 -14.37
C LEU A 47 4.56 -5.22 -13.50
N HIS A 48 4.08 -4.25 -12.70
CA HIS A 48 4.92 -3.41 -11.85
C HIS A 48 5.10 -3.92 -10.41
N ARG A 49 4.67 -5.16 -10.10
CA ARG A 49 4.68 -5.74 -8.73
C ARG A 49 6.00 -5.63 -7.97
N ALA A 50 7.13 -5.63 -8.67
CA ALA A 50 8.46 -5.49 -8.06
C ALA A 50 8.65 -4.09 -7.44
N GLN A 51 8.15 -3.07 -8.12
CA GLN A 51 8.29 -1.65 -7.80
C GLN A 51 7.19 -1.13 -6.87
N ILE A 52 6.13 -1.92 -6.65
CA ILE A 52 5.02 -1.57 -5.78
C ILE A 52 5.34 -1.91 -4.32
N GLU A 53 5.19 -0.95 -3.43
CA GLU A 53 5.18 -1.20 -1.99
C GLU A 53 3.78 -1.59 -1.55
N VAL A 54 3.69 -2.62 -0.70
CA VAL A 54 2.42 -3.11 -0.17
C VAL A 54 2.42 -2.90 1.34
N PHE A 55 1.32 -2.37 1.85
CA PHE A 55 1.11 -2.11 3.26
C PHE A 55 -0.11 -2.87 3.75
N ILE A 56 -0.01 -3.49 4.92
CA ILE A 56 -1.11 -4.17 5.60
C ILE A 56 -1.61 -3.30 6.74
N HIS A 57 -2.93 -3.16 6.87
CA HIS A 57 -3.53 -2.46 8.00
C HIS A 57 -3.39 -3.31 9.28
N ASN A 58 -2.80 -2.73 10.34
CA ASN A 58 -2.47 -3.43 11.57
C ASN A 58 -3.70 -3.97 12.32
N ALA A 59 -4.85 -3.28 12.22
CA ALA A 59 -6.10 -3.73 12.84
C ALA A 59 -6.96 -4.63 11.91
N HIS A 60 -6.65 -4.65 10.61
CA HIS A 60 -7.47 -5.32 9.59
C HIS A 60 -6.56 -6.05 8.59
N PRO A 61 -6.21 -7.32 8.85
CA PRO A 61 -5.22 -8.05 8.06
C PRO A 61 -5.63 -8.31 6.60
N ASN A 62 -6.91 -8.09 6.26
CA ASN A 62 -7.46 -8.22 4.91
C ASN A 62 -7.48 -6.88 4.14
N GLN A 63 -7.07 -5.78 4.77
CA GLN A 63 -6.98 -4.47 4.13
C GLN A 63 -5.54 -4.19 3.73
N TYR A 64 -5.37 -3.94 2.42
CA TYR A 64 -4.09 -3.70 1.80
C TYR A 64 -4.08 -2.33 1.13
N SER A 65 -2.96 -1.62 1.25
CA SER A 65 -2.70 -0.40 0.48
C SER A 65 -1.47 -0.64 -0.38
N LEU A 66 -1.52 -0.30 -1.65
CA LEU A 66 -0.39 -0.37 -2.57
C LEU A 66 0.04 1.04 -2.90
N GLN A 67 1.34 1.26 -2.92
CA GLN A 67 1.93 2.50 -3.44
C GLN A 67 2.88 2.16 -4.57
N TYR A 68 2.63 2.78 -5.71
CA TYR A 68 3.53 2.77 -6.85
C TYR A 68 4.11 4.17 -7.02
N GLY A 69 5.37 4.35 -6.61
CA GLY A 69 6.10 5.59 -6.81
C GLY A 69 6.83 5.57 -8.15
N LEU A 70 6.50 6.51 -9.03
CA LEU A 70 7.21 6.75 -10.27
C LEU A 70 7.93 8.10 -10.18
N HIS A 71 9.25 8.05 -10.29
CA HIS A 71 10.07 9.26 -10.34
C HIS A 71 10.10 9.79 -11.78
N GLN A 72 9.52 10.97 -12.03
CA GLN A 72 9.54 11.65 -13.33
C GLN A 72 9.98 13.10 -13.15
N ASN A 73 11.08 13.47 -13.82
CA ASN A 73 11.55 14.86 -13.93
C ASN A 73 11.58 15.62 -12.59
N ASP A 74 12.24 15.05 -11.57
CA ASP A 74 12.34 15.57 -10.19
C ASP A 74 11.04 15.56 -9.36
N TYR A 75 9.94 15.05 -9.92
CA TYR A 75 8.70 14.80 -9.20
C TYR A 75 8.54 13.31 -8.89
N ASN A 76 8.02 13.00 -7.70
CA ASN A 76 7.58 11.66 -7.35
C ASN A 76 6.05 11.58 -7.49
N VAL A 77 5.59 10.89 -8.53
CA VAL A 77 4.16 10.61 -8.73
C VAL A 77 3.87 9.29 -8.05
N THR A 78 3.04 9.32 -7.01
CA THR A 78 2.66 8.10 -6.27
C THR A 78 1.21 7.73 -6.57
N ASN A 79 1.00 6.63 -7.27
CA ASN A 79 -0.32 6.02 -7.41
C ASN A 79 -0.59 5.17 -6.17
N SER A 80 -1.75 5.39 -5.55
CA SER A 80 -2.18 4.64 -4.36
C SER A 80 -3.44 3.85 -4.66
N TYR A 81 -3.41 2.54 -4.35
CA TYR A 81 -4.54 1.64 -4.53
C TYR A 81 -4.92 1.00 -3.20
N PHE A 82 -6.21 0.76 -2.99
CA PHE A 82 -6.72 0.18 -1.75
C PHE A 82 -7.53 -1.07 -2.06
N PHE A 83 -7.18 -2.18 -1.41
CA PHE A 83 -7.85 -3.46 -1.62
C PHE A 83 -8.35 -4.02 -0.30
N ILE A 84 -9.50 -4.68 -0.38
CA ILE A 84 -10.02 -5.55 0.66
C ILE A 84 -10.12 -6.94 0.03
N LEU A 85 -9.26 -7.87 0.45
CA LEU A 85 -9.14 -9.20 -0.15
C LEU A 85 -9.66 -10.30 0.76
#